data_AF-A0A848ZFQ2-F1
#
_entry.id   AF-A0A848ZFQ2-F1
#
_cell.length_a   1.000
_cell.length_b   1.000
_cell.length_c   1.000
_cell.angle_alpha   90.00
_cell.angle_beta   90.00
_cell.angle_gamma   90.00
#
_symmetry.space_group_name_H-M   'P 1'
#
loop_
_entity.id
_entity.type
_entity.pdbx_description
1 polymer ?
#
loop_
_entity_poly.entity_id
_entity_poly.type
_entity_poly.pdbx_seq_one_letter_code
_entity_poly.pdbx_strand_id
1 'polypeptide(L)' 'MPDKLRRDLGLGDPDDFYAALIDSHRGLTADQSLRLNARLVLLLANHIGNAEILDEALREAQHTAVDGAPGPAG' A
#
# COMPACT_ATOMS: atom_id res chain seq x y z
N MET A 1 -17.88 13.79 -6.72
CA MET A 1 -17.74 12.64 -7.63
C MET A 1 -17.77 11.39 -6.77
N PRO A 2 -18.33 10.26 -7.20
CA PRO A 2 -18.26 9.03 -6.41
C PRO A 2 -16.79 8.64 -6.23
N ASP A 3 -16.43 8.23 -5.02
CA ASP A 3 -15.13 7.65 -4.68
C ASP A 3 -14.78 6.50 -5.63
N LYS A 4 -13.61 6.58 -6.27
CA LYS A 4 -13.14 5.55 -7.22
C LYS A 4 -12.16 4.58 -6.56
N LEU A 5 -11.52 5.00 -5.46
CA LEU A 5 -10.64 4.16 -4.67
C LEU A 5 -11.44 3.14 -3.84
N ARG A 6 -11.14 1.84 -4.00
CA ARG A 6 -11.59 0.81 -3.06
C ARG A 6 -10.83 0.96 -1.74
N ARG A 7 -11.59 1.06 -0.65
CA ARG A 7 -11.10 1.19 0.73
C ARG A 7 -11.30 -0.08 1.56
N ASP A 8 -12.03 -1.03 1.01
CA ASP A 8 -12.25 -2.35 1.59
C ASP A 8 -11.22 -3.37 1.06
N LEU A 9 -10.95 -4.42 1.84
CA LEU A 9 -10.08 -5.51 1.40
C LEU A 9 -10.75 -6.31 0.27
N GLY A 10 -10.36 -6.01 -0.96
CA GLY A 10 -10.76 -6.76 -2.15
C GLY A 10 -9.97 -8.04 -2.41
N LEU A 11 -9.19 -8.49 -1.42
CA LEU A 11 -8.40 -9.72 -1.50
C LEU A 11 -9.24 -10.90 -1.00
N GLY A 12 -9.22 -12.01 -1.76
CA GLY A 12 -9.91 -13.25 -1.36
C GLY A 12 -9.29 -13.89 -0.11
N ASP A 13 -7.99 -13.72 0.07
CA ASP A 13 -7.26 -14.07 1.29
C ASP A 13 -6.31 -12.93 1.66
N PRO A 14 -6.76 -12.00 2.52
CA PRO A 14 -5.93 -10.86 2.92
C PRO A 14 -4.76 -11.26 3.82
N ASP A 15 -4.95 -12.28 4.67
CA ASP A 15 -3.96 -12.70 5.66
C ASP A 15 -2.74 -13.32 4.97
N ASP A 16 -2.98 -14.16 3.96
CA ASP A 16 -1.91 -14.74 3.16
C ASP A 16 -1.07 -13.67 2.43
N PHE A 17 -1.71 -12.63 1.91
CA PHE A 17 -1.00 -11.52 1.28
C PHE A 17 -0.18 -10.72 2.29
N TYR A 18 -0.74 -10.43 3.47
CA TYR A 18 0.00 -9.75 4.54
C TYR A 18 1.19 -10.57 5.01
N ALA A 19 1.03 -11.89 5.20
CA ALA A 19 2.14 -12.78 5.56
C ALA A 19 3.25 -12.76 4.51
N ALA A 20 2.90 -12.86 3.21
CA ALA A 20 3.85 -12.79 2.12
C ALA A 20 4.59 -11.44 2.06
N LEU A 21 3.88 -10.33 2.32
CA LEU A 21 4.47 -9.00 2.38
C LEU A 21 5.49 -8.91 3.52
N ILE A 22 5.14 -9.34 4.73
CA ILE A 22 6.05 -9.33 5.89
C ILE A 22 7.28 -10.20 5.62
N ASP A 23 7.09 -11.41 5.09
CA ASP A 23 8.20 -12.30 4.77
C ASP A 23 9.13 -11.74 3.70
N SER A 24 8.61 -10.93 2.75
CA SER A 24 9.44 -10.25 1.75
C SER A 24 10.45 -9.25 2.35
N HIS A 25 10.20 -8.76 3.57
CA HIS A 25 11.11 -7.88 4.30
C HIS A 25 12.16 -8.62 5.14
N ARG A 26 12.04 -9.94 5.29
CA ARG A 26 12.90 -10.72 6.18
C ARG A 26 14.37 -10.63 5.74
N GLY A 27 15.23 -10.17 6.65
CA GLY A 27 16.67 -10.03 6.41
C GLY A 27 17.06 -8.76 5.63
N LEU A 28 16.11 -7.88 5.30
CA LEU A 28 16.40 -6.60 4.68
C LEU A 28 16.72 -5.52 5.73
N THR A 29 17.63 -4.61 5.39
CA THR A 29 17.80 -3.36 6.14
C THR A 29 16.61 -2.42 5.92
N ALA A 30 16.48 -1.37 6.75
CA ALA A 30 15.44 -0.35 6.58
C ALA A 30 15.44 0.26 5.16
N ASP A 31 16.61 0.61 4.63
CA ASP A 31 16.75 1.18 3.28
C ASP A 31 16.41 0.19 2.17
N GLN A 32 16.67 -1.10 2.38
CA GLN A 32 16.27 -2.14 1.44
C GLN A 32 14.76 -2.37 1.46
N SER A 33 14.15 -2.40 2.65
CA SER A 33 12.70 -2.46 2.84
C SER A 33 11.99 -1.26 2.21
N LEU A 34 12.55 -0.05 2.35
CA LEU A 34 12.01 1.15 1.70
C LEU A 34 12.04 1.03 0.17
N ARG A 35 13.16 0.52 -0.40
CA ARG A 35 13.28 0.27 -1.84
C ARG A 35 12.31 -0.80 -2.34
N LEU A 36 12.09 -1.87 -1.56
CA LEU A 36 11.10 -2.90 -1.85
C LEU A 36 9.70 -2.28 -1.93
N ASN A 37 9.31 -1.50 -0.92
CA ASN A 37 8.00 -0.84 -0.87
C ASN A 37 7.81 0.14 -2.04
N ALA A 38 8.81 0.98 -2.34
CA ALA A 38 8.75 1.89 -3.47
C ALA A 38 8.56 1.14 -4.80
N ARG A 39 9.25 0.02 -4.98
CA ARG A 39 9.11 -0.82 -6.17
C ARG A 39 7.72 -1.47 -6.25
N LEU A 40 7.21 -1.99 -5.14
CA LEU A 40 5.87 -2.57 -5.06
C LEU A 40 4.79 -1.54 -5.42
N VAL A 41 4.85 -0.34 -4.84
CA VAL A 41 3.91 0.76 -5.15
C VAL A 41 3.93 1.09 -6.65
N LEU A 42 5.10 1.19 -7.27
CA LEU A 42 5.20 1.45 -8.72
C LEU A 42 4.59 0.33 -9.58
N LEU A 43 4.80 -0.93 -9.20
CA LEU A 43 4.21 -2.07 -9.91
C LEU A 43 2.68 -2.07 -9.81
N LEU A 44 2.14 -1.80 -8.61
CA LEU A 44 0.70 -1.70 -8.40
C LEU A 44 0.10 -0.49 -9.14
N ALA A 45 0.78 0.65 -9.14
CA ALA A 45 0.35 1.84 -9.88
C ALA A 45 0.26 1.56 -11.39
N ASN A 46 1.28 0.89 -11.94
CA ASN A 46 1.27 0.47 -13.34
C ASN A 46 0.16 -0.55 -13.64
N HIS A 47 -0.12 -1.47 -12.72
CA HIS A 47 -1.18 -2.45 -12.88
C HIS A 47 -2.58 -1.80 -12.84
N ILE A 48 -2.80 -0.81 -11.97
CA ILE A 48 -4.05 -0.06 -11.87
C ILE A 48 -4.28 0.79 -13.13
N GLY A 49 -3.23 1.45 -13.65
CA GLY A 49 -3.27 2.17 -14.93
C GLY A 49 -4.24 3.36 -15.00
N ASN A 50 -4.74 3.83 -13.86
CA ASN A 50 -5.74 4.89 -13.77
C ASN A 50 -5.23 6.04 -12.88
N ALA A 51 -4.86 7.16 -13.49
CA ALA A 51 -4.31 8.32 -12.80
C ALA A 51 -5.26 8.92 -11.76
N GLU A 52 -6.58 8.94 -12.01
CA GLU A 52 -7.54 9.50 -11.05
C GLU A 52 -7.62 8.67 -9.76
N ILE A 53 -7.55 7.34 -9.88
CA ILE A 53 -7.52 6.44 -8.70
C ILE A 53 -6.22 6.63 -7.92
N LEU A 54 -5.10 6.80 -8.62
CA LEU A 54 -3.78 6.99 -7.99
C LEU A 54 -3.69 8.34 -7.28
N ASP A 55 -4.22 9.41 -7.87
CA ASP A 55 -4.30 10.73 -7.24
C ASP A 55 -5.17 10.71 -5.97
N GLU A 56 -6.31 10.01 -6.02
CA GLU A 56 -7.17 9.80 -4.84
C GLU A 56 -6.40 9.04 -3.75
N ALA A 57 -5.73 7.93 -4.09
CA ALA A 57 -4.93 7.15 -3.15
C ALA A 57 -3.79 7.96 -2.50
N LEU A 58 -3.11 8.80 -3.28
CA LEU A 58 -2.05 9.67 -2.76
C LEU A 58 -2.58 10.69 -1.76
N ARG A 59 -3.74 11.30 -2.04
CA ARG A 59 -4.38 12.23 -1.10
C ARG A 59 -4.70 11.53 0.21
N GLU A 60 -5.37 10.37 0.17
CA GLU A 60 -5.74 9.62 1.37
C GLU A 60 -4.52 9.18 2.20
N ALA A 61 -3.45 8.72 1.53
CA ALA A 61 -2.20 8.36 2.19
C ALA A 61 -1.55 9.56 2.91
N GLN A 62 -1.59 10.76 2.32
CA GLN A 62 -1.07 11.98 2.94
C GLN A 62 -1.87 12.37 4.19
N HIS A 63 -3.20 12.26 4.16
CA HIS A 63 -4.04 12.51 5.32
C HIS A 63 -3.66 11.57 6.49
N THR A 64 -3.53 10.27 6.23
CA THR A 64 -3.19 9.28 7.27
C THR A 64 -1.78 9.47 7.84
N ALA A 65 -0.81 9.83 6.99
CA ALA A 65 0.57 10.05 7.42
C ALA A 65 0.73 11.26 8.34
N VAL A 66 -0.14 12.28 8.20
CA VAL A 66 -0.13 13.50 9.01
C VAL A 66 -0.90 13.32 10.32
N ASP A 67 -1.95 12.49 10.32
CA ASP A 67 -2.80 12.25 11.49
C ASP A 67 -2.18 11.27 12.53
N GLY A 68 -1.00 10.71 12.26
CA GLY A 68 -0.26 9.89 13.22
C GLY A 68 -0.94 8.57 13.59
N ALA A 69 -1.80 8.03 12.72
CA ALA A 69 -2.45 6.76 12.96
C ALA A 69 -1.39 5.64 13.06
N PRO A 70 -1.42 4.80 14.11
CA PRO A 70 -0.53 3.65 14.19
C PRO A 70 -0.81 2.78 12.96
N GLY A 71 0.25 2.44 12.21
CA GLY A 71 0.15 1.46 11.12
C GLY A 71 -0.51 0.18 11.63
N PRO A 72 -1.17 -0.62 10.77
CA PRO A 72 -1.92 -1.79 11.20
C PRO A 72 -1.01 -2.67 12.07
N ALA A 73 -1.27 -2.63 13.37
CA ALA A 73 -0.66 -3.50 14.36
C ALA A 73 -1.11 -4.93 14.02
N GLY A 74 -0.18 -5.88 14.12
CA GLY A 74 -0.41 -7.28 13.79
C GLY A 74 -1.38 -8.01 14.71
#